data_AF-A0A970WAG4-F1
#
_entry.id   AF-A0A970WAG4-F1
#
_cell.length_a   1.000
_cell.length_b   1.000
_cell.length_c   1.000
_cell.angle_alpha   90.00
_cell.angle_beta   90.00
_cell.angle_gamma   90.00
#
_symmetry.space_group_name_H-M   'P 1'
#
loop_
_entity.id
_entity.type
_entity.pdbx_description
1 polymer ?
#
loop_
_entity_poly.entity_id
_entity_poly.type
_entity_poly.pdbx_seq_one_letter_code
_entity_poly.pdbx_strand_id
1 'polypeptide(L)'
;MNNIKRKIASLLAVVIFIGIFPFSAFAQAVASDLGSVRVIIKNETFSVADGAVWDGVLIDEQVSLDGASSMMSCITAALDAHSYTQTGAETGYITAINGLESLRACIIIKTI
;
A
#
# COMPACT_ATOMS: atom_id res chain seq x y z
N MET A 1 14.83 -18.36 -56.32
CA MET A 1 14.13 -18.31 -55.01
C MET A 1 14.95 -17.58 -53.92
N ASN A 2 15.27 -16.28 -54.03
CA ASN A 2 16.55 -15.82 -53.44
C ASN A 2 16.42 -14.93 -52.20
N ASN A 3 15.89 -13.71 -52.28
CA ASN A 3 15.93 -12.80 -51.11
C ASN A 3 14.55 -12.34 -50.63
N ILE A 4 13.62 -12.06 -51.55
CA ILE A 4 12.27 -11.61 -51.21
C ILE A 4 11.43 -12.72 -50.56
N LYS A 5 11.46 -13.94 -51.11
CA LYS A 5 10.75 -15.10 -50.52
C LYS A 5 11.28 -15.44 -49.13
N ARG A 6 12.59 -15.27 -48.89
CA ARG A 6 13.24 -15.47 -47.58
C ARG A 6 12.85 -14.38 -46.57
N LYS A 7 12.78 -13.11 -47.02
CA LYS A 7 12.29 -11.99 -46.17
C LYS A 7 10.82 -12.12 -45.82
N ILE A 8 9.98 -12.52 -46.77
CA ILE A 8 8.54 -12.75 -46.55
C ILE A 8 8.32 -13.94 -45.60
N ALA A 9 9.05 -15.04 -45.78
CA ALA A 9 9.00 -16.18 -44.87
C ALA A 9 9.45 -15.80 -43.44
N SER A 10 10.49 -14.96 -43.32
CA SER A 10 10.97 -14.45 -42.03
C SER A 10 9.93 -13.55 -41.34
N LEU A 11 9.24 -12.70 -42.09
CA LEU A 11 8.22 -11.80 -41.53
C LEU A 11 7.01 -12.60 -41.04
N LEU A 12 6.58 -13.60 -41.79
CA LEU A 12 5.46 -14.47 -41.42
C LEU A 12 5.76 -15.28 -40.14
N ALA A 13 7.00 -15.74 -39.98
CA ALA A 13 7.44 -16.43 -38.77
C ALA A 13 7.39 -15.52 -37.52
N VAL A 14 7.77 -14.25 -37.66
CA VAL A 14 7.72 -13.27 -36.55
C VAL A 14 6.28 -12.96 -36.13
N VAL A 15 5.35 -12.81 -37.08
CA VAL A 15 3.92 -12.57 -36.78
C VAL A 15 3.29 -13.75 -36.03
N ILE A 16 3.62 -14.98 -36.42
CA ILE A 16 3.16 -16.18 -35.72
C ILE A 16 3.74 -16.23 -34.30
N PHE A 17 5.02 -15.90 -34.13
CA PHE A 17 5.67 -15.88 -32.82
C PHE A 17 5.06 -14.82 -31.88
N ILE A 18 4.72 -13.63 -32.42
CA ILE A 18 4.04 -12.57 -31.67
C ILE A 18 2.62 -12.99 -31.27
N GLY A 19 1.90 -13.74 -32.13
CA GLY A 19 0.55 -14.22 -31.85
C GLY A 19 0.47 -15.35 -30.82
N ILE A 20 1.59 -16.03 -30.52
CA ILE A 20 1.68 -17.06 -29.48
C ILE A 20 1.95 -16.43 -28.10
N PHE A 21 2.29 -15.13 -28.03
CA PHE A 21 2.39 -14.44 -26.74
C PHE A 21 0.99 -14.36 -26.10
N PRO A 22 0.82 -14.89 -24.88
CA PRO A 22 -0.43 -14.78 -24.15
C PRO A 22 -0.63 -13.31 -23.73
N PHE A 23 -1.32 -12.52 -24.57
CA PHE A 23 -1.74 -11.16 -24.22
C PHE A 23 -2.54 -11.12 -22.90
N SER A 24 -3.19 -12.22 -22.54
CA SER A 24 -3.91 -12.41 -21.28
C SER A 24 -3.01 -12.38 -20.03
N ALA A 25 -1.71 -12.62 -20.14
CA ALA A 25 -0.79 -12.56 -19.00
C ALA A 25 -0.54 -11.11 -18.53
N PHE A 26 -0.81 -10.11 -19.38
CA PHE A 26 -0.77 -8.69 -19.01
C PHE A 26 -2.09 -8.18 -18.40
N ALA A 27 -3.17 -8.96 -18.46
CA ALA A 27 -4.47 -8.57 -17.91
C ALA A 27 -4.59 -8.81 -16.39
N GLN A 28 -3.55 -9.35 -15.75
CA GLN A 28 -3.58 -9.76 -14.35
C GLN A 28 -2.78 -8.80 -13.45
N ALA A 29 -3.03 -7.49 -13.57
CA ALA A 29 -2.63 -6.50 -12.57
C ALA A 29 -3.37 -5.17 -12.80
N VAL A 30 -4.67 -5.23 -13.08
CA VAL A 30 -5.55 -4.11 -12.72
C VAL A 30 -6.27 -4.56 -11.46
N ALA A 31 -5.52 -4.60 -10.34
CA ALA A 31 -6.13 -4.08 -9.13
C ALA A 31 -6.64 -2.71 -9.55
N SER A 32 -7.96 -2.54 -9.60
CA SER A 32 -8.58 -1.26 -9.93
C SER A 32 -7.77 -0.19 -9.21
N ASP A 33 -7.17 0.74 -9.94
CA ASP A 33 -6.44 1.84 -9.31
C ASP A 33 -7.48 2.67 -8.56
N LEU A 34 -7.78 2.25 -7.32
CA LEU A 34 -8.74 2.87 -6.43
C LEU A 34 -8.13 4.13 -5.79
N GLY A 35 -6.89 4.47 -6.19
CA GLY A 35 -6.12 5.58 -5.66
C GLY A 35 -5.43 5.22 -4.34
N SER A 36 -5.14 6.25 -3.56
CA SER A 36 -4.50 6.16 -2.27
C SER A 36 -5.18 7.06 -1.25
N VAL A 37 -5.10 6.70 0.02
CA VAL A 37 -5.50 7.54 1.15
C VAL A 37 -4.28 8.05 1.89
N ARG A 38 -4.32 9.28 2.38
CA ARG A 38 -3.27 9.80 3.24
C ARG A 38 -3.55 9.42 4.69
N VAL A 39 -2.71 8.58 5.28
CA VAL A 39 -2.75 8.17 6.69
C VAL A 39 -1.82 9.06 7.50
N ILE A 40 -2.37 9.73 8.51
CA ILE A 40 -1.61 10.54 9.47
C ILE A 40 -1.84 9.98 10.86
N ILE A 41 -0.77 9.64 11.58
CA ILE A 41 -0.78 9.19 12.97
C ILE A 41 0.10 10.15 13.79
N LYS A 42 -0.49 10.80 14.79
CA LYS A 42 0.21 11.79 15.60
C LYS A 42 -0.24 11.79 17.07
N ASN A 43 0.68 12.15 17.95
CA ASN A 43 0.48 12.40 19.37
C ASN A 43 0.80 13.88 19.64
N GLU A 44 -0.24 14.69 19.84
CA GLU A 44 -0.10 16.11 20.14
C GLU A 44 -0.46 16.45 21.59
N THR A 45 -0.90 15.46 22.37
CA THR A 45 -1.48 15.69 23.70
C THR A 45 -0.61 15.24 24.86
N PHE A 46 0.33 14.32 24.63
CA PHE A 46 1.22 13.81 25.67
C PHE A 46 2.67 13.93 25.21
N SER A 47 3.41 14.89 25.74
CA SER A 47 4.77 15.16 25.26
C SER A 47 5.78 14.13 25.75
N VAL A 48 6.90 13.99 25.06
CA VAL A 48 8.03 13.17 25.52
C VAL A 48 8.59 13.70 26.84
N ALA A 49 8.55 15.02 27.05
CA ALA A 49 8.95 15.66 28.31
C ALA A 49 8.09 15.20 29.50
N ASP A 50 6.83 14.85 29.25
CA ASP A 50 5.89 14.34 30.25
C ASP A 50 5.94 12.80 30.40
N GLY A 51 6.83 12.14 29.65
CA GLY A 51 7.07 10.69 29.73
C GLY A 51 6.47 9.86 28.58
N ALA A 52 6.03 10.49 27.48
CA ALA A 52 5.64 9.76 26.28
C ALA A 52 6.85 9.07 25.61
N VAL A 53 6.61 7.92 24.98
CA VAL A 53 7.65 7.23 24.18
C VAL A 53 7.94 7.94 22.85
N TRP A 54 6.99 8.73 22.35
CA TRP A 54 7.12 9.59 21.18
C TRP A 54 6.03 10.67 21.22
N ASP A 55 6.29 11.83 20.62
CA ASP A 55 5.33 12.91 20.39
C ASP A 55 5.49 13.48 18.97
N GLY A 56 4.53 14.30 18.55
CA GLY A 56 4.46 14.82 17.18
C GLY A 56 3.88 13.82 16.19
N VAL A 57 4.34 13.87 14.93
CA VAL A 57 3.86 13.02 13.83
C VAL A 57 4.70 11.75 13.76
N LEU A 58 4.05 10.60 13.88
CA LEU A 58 4.68 9.28 13.72
C LEU A 58 4.64 8.80 12.26
N ILE A 59 3.49 8.95 11.61
CA ILE A 59 3.25 8.58 10.20
C ILE A 59 2.51 9.71 9.51
N ASP A 60 2.87 10.00 8.26
CA ASP A 60 2.18 10.92 7.35
C ASP A 60 2.44 10.48 5.90
N GLU A 61 1.66 9.52 5.41
CA GLU A 61 1.98 8.79 4.18
C GLU A 61 0.76 8.42 3.36
N GLN A 62 1.01 8.13 2.07
CA GLN A 62 0.00 7.63 1.15
C GLN A 62 -0.04 6.10 1.20
N VAL A 63 -1.21 5.54 1.44
CA VAL A 63 -1.48 4.10 1.42
C VAL A 63 -2.36 3.79 0.22
N SER A 64 -1.86 2.93 -0.68
CA SER A 64 -2.62 2.48 -1.85
C SER A 64 -3.85 1.66 -1.44
N LEU A 65 -4.97 1.89 -2.12
CA LEU A 65 -6.22 1.17 -1.91
C LEU A 65 -6.35 -0.03 -2.86
N ASP A 66 -6.94 -1.10 -2.33
CA ASP A 66 -7.43 -2.25 -3.09
C ASP A 66 -8.91 -2.54 -2.77
N GLY A 67 -9.51 -3.51 -3.47
CA GLY A 67 -10.93 -3.84 -3.32
C GLY A 67 -11.33 -4.40 -1.95
N ALA A 68 -10.37 -4.72 -1.08
CA ALA A 68 -10.60 -5.22 0.27
C ALA A 68 -10.24 -4.18 1.36
N SER A 69 -9.75 -3.01 0.95
CA SER A 69 -9.25 -1.98 1.86
C SER A 69 -10.36 -1.38 2.70
N SER A 70 -10.11 -1.28 4.00
CA SER A 70 -10.90 -0.58 5.00
C SER A 70 -10.05 0.50 5.65
N MET A 71 -10.68 1.43 6.37
CA MET A 71 -9.94 2.46 7.12
C MET A 71 -8.93 1.82 8.09
N MET A 72 -9.31 0.74 8.79
CA MET A 72 -8.43 0.02 9.72
C MET A 72 -7.26 -0.66 9.00
N SER A 73 -7.52 -1.32 7.86
CA SER A 73 -6.44 -1.99 7.12
C SER A 73 -5.45 -0.99 6.52
N CYS A 74 -5.88 0.22 6.16
CA CYS A 74 -4.98 1.27 5.73
C CYS A 74 -4.07 1.74 6.86
N ILE A 75 -4.61 1.84 8.08
CA ILE A 75 -3.84 2.21 9.28
C ILE A 75 -2.82 1.11 9.60
N THR A 76 -3.23 -0.16 9.60
CA THR A 76 -2.30 -1.27 9.88
C THR A 76 -1.24 -1.38 8.79
N ALA A 77 -1.60 -1.23 7.51
CA ALA A 77 -0.64 -1.24 6.41
C ALA A 77 0.41 -0.12 6.54
N ALA A 78 -0.01 1.09 6.94
CA ALA A 78 0.91 2.19 7.19
C ALA A 78 1.87 1.87 8.35
N LEU A 79 1.37 1.28 9.43
CA LEU A 79 2.20 0.89 10.57
C LEU A 79 3.20 -0.23 10.22
N ASP A 80 2.73 -1.24 9.47
CA ASP A 80 3.53 -2.38 9.04
C ASP A 80 4.68 -1.96 8.12
N ALA A 81 4.45 -0.97 7.24
CA ALA A 81 5.48 -0.42 6.36
C ALA A 81 6.68 0.16 7.12
N HIS A 82 6.47 0.62 8.36
CA HIS A 82 7.51 1.15 9.26
C HIS A 82 7.92 0.17 10.35
N SER A 83 7.39 -1.05 10.35
CA SER A 83 7.58 -2.03 11.44
C SER A 83 7.14 -1.50 12.81
N TYR A 84 6.13 -0.62 12.85
CA TYR A 84 5.53 -0.14 14.09
C TYR A 84 4.46 -1.10 14.59
N THR A 85 4.40 -1.27 15.90
CA THR A 85 3.43 -2.16 16.53
C THR A 85 2.11 -1.46 16.82
N GLN A 86 1.03 -2.22 16.82
CA GLN A 86 -0.28 -1.77 17.30
C GLN A 86 -0.93 -2.87 18.12
N THR A 87 -1.86 -2.46 19.00
CA THR A 87 -2.71 -3.37 19.77
C THR A 87 -4.17 -3.04 19.52
N GLY A 88 -4.99 -4.05 19.21
CA GLY A 88 -6.45 -3.96 19.18
C GLY A 88 -7.08 -3.64 17.82
N ALA A 89 -6.31 -3.38 16.76
CA ALA A 89 -6.87 -3.18 15.41
C ALA A 89 -7.73 -4.37 14.94
N GLU A 90 -7.37 -5.59 15.34
CA GLU A 90 -8.14 -6.82 15.07
C GLU A 90 -9.52 -6.83 15.72
N THR A 91 -9.71 -6.05 16.79
CA THR A 91 -11.00 -5.86 17.48
C THR A 91 -11.76 -4.62 17.01
N GLY A 92 -11.18 -3.87 16.05
CA GLY A 92 -11.72 -2.61 15.54
C GLY A 92 -11.40 -1.37 16.39
N TYR A 93 -10.66 -1.52 17.49
CA TYR A 93 -10.28 -0.42 18.38
C TYR A 93 -8.80 -0.48 18.76
N ILE A 94 -8.02 0.51 18.31
CA ILE A 94 -6.61 0.60 18.64
C ILE A 94 -6.41 1.17 20.05
N THR A 95 -5.73 0.42 20.90
CA THR A 95 -5.44 0.78 22.31
C THR A 95 -4.00 1.19 22.53
N ALA A 96 -3.08 0.83 21.63
CA ALA A 96 -1.70 1.30 21.66
C ALA A 96 -1.11 1.35 20.25
N ILE A 97 -0.22 2.32 20.02
CA ILE A 97 0.60 2.44 18.80
C ILE A 97 2.04 2.69 19.20
N ASN A 98 2.93 1.80 18.74
CA ASN A 98 4.38 1.89 18.93
C ASN A 98 4.78 2.21 20.38
N GLY A 99 4.19 1.47 21.32
CA GLY A 99 4.44 1.63 22.77
C GLY A 99 3.70 2.79 23.45
N LEU A 100 2.93 3.59 22.72
CA LEU A 100 2.11 4.66 23.29
C LEU A 100 0.66 4.20 23.49
N GLU A 101 0.20 4.18 24.74
CA GLU A 101 -1.17 3.78 25.10
C GLU A 101 -2.18 4.90 24.90
N SER A 102 -3.36 4.58 24.35
CA SER A 102 -4.45 5.55 24.11
C SER A 102 -5.04 6.17 25.38
N LEU A 103 -4.87 5.51 26.53
CA LEU A 103 -5.27 6.04 27.84
C LEU A 103 -4.39 7.19 28.31
N ARG A 104 -3.18 7.32 27.75
CA ARG A 104 -2.19 8.34 28.14
C ARG A 104 -2.02 9.43 27.09
N ALA A 105 -2.47 9.18 25.85
CA ALA A 105 -2.37 10.12 24.74
C ALA A 105 -3.58 10.00 23.81
N CYS A 106 -4.09 11.14 23.36
CA CYS A 106 -5.02 11.19 22.23
C CYS A 106 -4.22 11.02 20.94
N ILE A 107 -4.33 9.83 20.34
CA ILE A 107 -3.73 9.55 19.04
C ILE A 107 -4.72 9.93 17.95
N ILE A 108 -4.37 10.91 17.14
CA ILE A 108 -5.21 11.36 16.04
C ILE A 108 -4.84 10.55 14.81
N ILE A 109 -5.82 9.79 14.31
CA ILE A 109 -5.71 9.03 13.07
C ILE A 109 -6.63 9.66 12.04
N LYS A 110 -6.06 10.13 10.93
CA LYS A 110 -6.81 10.71 9.83
C LYS A 110 -6.49 9.96 8.55
N THR A 111 -7.53 9.52 7.86
CA THR A 111 -7.47 9.07 6.47
C THR A 111 -8.18 10.11 5.61
N ILE A 112 -7.46 10.73 4.67
CA ILE A 112 -7.99 11.76 3.75
C ILE A 112 -7.94 11.23 2.33
#